data_AF-A0A7S3TWY1-F1
#
_entry.id   AF-A0A7S3TWY1-F1
#
_cell.length_a   1.000
_cell.length_b   1.000
_cell.length_c   1.000
_cell.angle_alpha   90.00
_cell.angle_beta   90.00
_cell.angle_gamma   90.00
#
_symmetry.space_group_name_H-M   'P 1'
#
loop_
_entity.id
_entity.type
_entity.pdbx_description
1 polymer ?
#
loop_
_entity_poly.entity_id
_entity_poly.type
_entity_poly.pdbx_seq_one_letter_code
_entity_poly.pdbx_strand_id
1 'polypeptide(L)'
;NRMMTDDEQCASGPHRRGFTFGLAVLGLAAVSLLVLVVQQRSGSQGKRLAGGSGAIALNTACHTAVKGESCYDGVIWAMEHGIRDNPSRYQGLTKRSDFVEFQALLHRNGSHEDCGQPCGTAEVAAEDA
;
A
#
# COMPACT_ATOMS: atom_id res chain seq x y z
N ASN A 1 -16.01 -4.89 -44.19
CA ASN A 1 -16.99 -3.83 -44.55
C ASN A 1 -18.21 -3.97 -43.65
N ARG A 2 -18.74 -2.96 -42.96
CA ARG A 2 -18.48 -1.52 -42.95
C ARG A 2 -19.26 -0.95 -41.75
N MET A 3 -18.57 -0.15 -40.94
CA MET A 3 -19.02 1.07 -40.25
C MET A 3 -20.53 1.26 -40.02
N MET A 4 -20.95 1.30 -38.76
CA MET A 4 -22.02 2.20 -38.34
C MET A 4 -21.38 3.49 -37.86
N THR A 5 -21.31 4.46 -38.77
CA THR A 5 -21.06 5.87 -38.51
C THR A 5 -22.22 6.47 -37.73
N ASP A 6 -21.89 7.39 -36.83
CA ASP A 6 -22.70 8.51 -36.37
C ASP A 6 -23.65 9.07 -37.45
N ASP A 7 -24.84 9.50 -37.03
CA ASP A 7 -25.19 10.93 -37.06
C ASP A 7 -26.57 11.17 -36.42
N GLU A 8 -26.56 12.02 -35.39
CA GLU A 8 -27.34 13.26 -35.35
C GLU A 8 -28.89 13.17 -35.38
N GLN A 9 -29.44 13.38 -34.18
CA GLN A 9 -30.64 14.18 -33.87
C GLN A 9 -31.78 14.34 -34.92
N CYS A 10 -32.98 13.97 -34.47
CA CYS A 10 -34.21 14.74 -34.67
C CYS A 10 -35.05 14.64 -33.39
N ALA A 11 -35.80 15.62 -32.87
CA ALA A 11 -35.85 17.07 -32.95
C ALA A 11 -36.95 17.48 -31.93
N SER A 12 -36.80 18.65 -31.32
CA SER A 12 -37.88 19.57 -30.90
C SER A 12 -38.79 19.23 -29.69
N GLY A 13 -38.48 19.88 -28.55
CA GLY A 13 -39.45 20.16 -27.47
C GLY A 13 -39.01 21.42 -26.69
N PRO A 14 -39.92 22.33 -26.29
CA PRO A 14 -39.55 23.70 -25.92
C PRO A 14 -39.00 23.84 -24.49
N HIS A 15 -38.02 24.72 -24.40
CA HIS A 15 -37.43 25.30 -23.19
C HIS A 15 -38.49 25.70 -22.14
N ARG A 16 -38.43 25.14 -20.93
CA ARG A 16 -38.89 25.84 -19.72
C ARG A 16 -37.82 25.80 -18.62
N ARG A 17 -37.14 26.94 -18.57
CA ARG A 17 -36.24 27.50 -17.56
C ARG A 17 -36.59 27.02 -16.14
N GLY A 18 -35.63 26.36 -15.49
CA GLY A 18 -35.70 25.96 -14.09
C GLY A 18 -34.37 26.30 -13.41
N PHE A 19 -34.43 27.26 -12.52
CA PHE A 19 -33.35 27.92 -11.80
C PHE A 19 -32.79 26.99 -10.70
N THR A 20 -32.12 25.89 -11.06
CA THR A 20 -31.65 24.86 -10.08
C THR A 20 -30.15 24.60 -10.07
N PHE A 21 -29.35 25.24 -10.93
CA PHE A 21 -27.89 25.03 -10.98
C PHE A 21 -27.07 25.98 -10.09
N GLY A 22 -27.69 27.00 -9.47
CA GLY A 22 -26.98 28.04 -8.71
C GLY A 22 -26.60 27.69 -7.27
N LEU A 23 -27.21 26.66 -6.66
CA LEU A 23 -26.96 26.31 -5.25
C LEU A 23 -26.01 25.11 -5.08
N ALA A 24 -25.82 24.29 -6.11
CA ALA A 24 -24.97 23.10 -6.04
C ALA A 24 -23.45 23.43 -6.07
N VAL A 25 -23.05 24.59 -6.60
CA VAL A 25 -21.64 24.99 -6.69
C VAL A 25 -21.13 25.58 -5.36
N LEU A 26 -21.99 26.22 -4.57
CA LEU A 26 -21.62 26.79 -3.26
C LEU A 26 -21.39 25.71 -2.19
N GLY A 27 -22.15 24.60 -2.25
CA GLY A 27 -21.98 23.47 -1.32
C GLY A 27 -20.66 22.72 -1.49
N LEU A 28 -20.23 22.50 -2.74
CA LEU A 28 -18.97 21.81 -3.03
C LEU A 28 -17.73 22.61 -2.61
N ALA A 29 -17.79 23.95 -2.69
CA ALA A 29 -16.70 24.81 -2.25
C ALA A 29 -16.48 24.76 -0.73
N ALA A 30 -17.56 24.75 0.07
CA ALA A 30 -17.48 24.65 1.53
C ALA A 30 -16.98 23.28 2.01
N VAL A 31 -17.44 22.19 1.38
CA VAL A 31 -16.96 20.82 1.65
C VAL A 31 -15.48 20.69 1.25
N SER A 32 -15.08 21.26 0.10
CA SER A 32 -13.67 21.27 -0.33
C SER A 32 -12.78 22.06 0.63
N LEU A 33 -13.25 23.21 1.14
CA LEU A 33 -12.52 23.99 2.14
C LEU A 33 -12.36 23.23 3.47
N LEU A 34 -13.41 22.54 3.93
CA LEU A 34 -13.36 21.69 5.12
C LEU A 34 -12.35 20.54 4.98
N VAL A 35 -12.29 19.90 3.80
CA VAL A 35 -11.31 18.84 3.52
C VAL A 35 -9.88 19.38 3.51
N LEU A 36 -9.65 20.58 2.97
CA LEU A 36 -8.32 21.21 2.99
C LEU A 36 -7.86 21.61 4.40
N VAL A 37 -8.77 22.05 5.29
CA VAL A 37 -8.43 22.37 6.68
C VAL A 37 -8.06 21.11 7.48
N VAL A 38 -8.72 19.98 7.23
CA VAL A 38 -8.40 18.70 7.90
C VAL A 38 -7.05 18.11 7.44
N GLN A 39 -6.63 18.38 6.20
CA GLN A 39 -5.37 17.85 5.65
C GLN A 39 -4.12 18.72 5.94
N GLN A 40 -4.25 19.87 6.61
CA GLN A 40 -3.11 20.74 6.92
C GLN A 40 -2.52 20.53 8.33
N ARG A 41 -2.13 19.29 8.64
CA ARG A 41 -1.20 19.01 9.75
C ARG A 41 -0.24 17.87 9.45
N SER A 42 0.78 18.17 8.64
CA SER A 42 2.14 17.62 8.80
C SER A 42 3.13 18.50 8.05
N GLY A 43 3.52 19.59 8.70
CA GLY A 43 4.77 20.25 8.38
C GLY A 43 5.92 19.50 9.03
N SER A 44 6.90 19.08 8.23
CA SER A 44 8.32 19.26 8.59
C SER A 44 9.17 19.14 7.32
N GLN A 45 9.55 20.30 6.77
CA GLN A 45 10.67 20.41 5.83
C GLN A 45 11.96 20.08 6.61
N GLY A 46 12.35 18.81 6.59
CA GLY A 46 13.63 18.34 7.14
C GLY A 46 14.73 18.44 6.10
N LYS A 47 15.30 19.63 5.91
CA LYS A 47 16.52 19.83 5.11
C LYS A 47 17.73 19.43 5.95
N ARG A 48 18.18 18.17 5.87
CA ARG A 48 19.46 17.74 6.45
C ARG A 48 20.52 17.63 5.36
N LEU A 49 21.60 18.36 5.60
CA LEU A 49 22.74 18.57 4.72
C LEU A 49 23.56 17.29 4.55
N ALA A 50 24.15 17.18 3.37
CA ALA A 50 25.16 16.19 3.00
C ALA A 50 26.38 16.23 3.95
N GLY A 51 26.89 15.05 4.27
CA GLY A 51 28.18 14.84 4.91
C GLY A 51 28.63 13.40 4.65
N GLY A 52 29.57 13.23 3.71
CA GLY A 52 30.10 11.92 3.33
C GLY A 52 31.10 11.36 4.34
N SER A 53 31.14 10.03 4.43
CA SER A 53 32.33 9.21 4.70
C SER A 53 31.94 7.74 4.52
N GLY A 54 32.61 7.06 3.60
CA GLY A 54 32.37 5.66 3.29
C GLY A 54 32.65 4.75 4.49
N ALA A 55 31.57 4.33 5.14
CA ALA A 55 31.43 3.00 5.68
C ALA A 55 30.10 2.49 5.10
N ILE A 56 30.12 1.40 4.34
CA ILE A 56 28.89 0.66 4.07
C ILE A 56 28.50 0.04 5.41
N ALA A 57 27.85 0.82 6.27
CA ALA A 57 27.10 0.26 7.36
C ALA A 57 25.88 -0.40 6.73
N LEU A 58 26.02 -1.66 6.29
CA LEU A 58 24.88 -2.56 6.13
C LEU A 58 24.34 -2.91 7.52
N ASN A 59 24.01 -1.89 8.30
CA ASN A 59 23.13 -2.03 9.43
C ASN A 59 21.72 -1.99 8.85
N THR A 60 21.37 -3.01 8.07
CA THR A 60 19.97 -3.26 7.70
C THR A 60 19.27 -3.50 9.02
N ALA A 61 18.67 -2.46 9.58
CA ALA A 61 17.96 -2.54 10.83
C ALA A 61 16.94 -3.68 10.69
N CYS A 62 17.17 -4.75 11.45
CA CYS A 62 16.26 -5.88 11.48
C CYS A 62 15.25 -5.66 12.59
N HIS A 63 14.06 -6.23 12.41
CA HIS A 63 13.03 -6.23 13.41
C HIS A 63 12.19 -7.48 13.22
N THR A 64 12.23 -8.41 14.18
CA THR A 64 11.29 -9.54 14.20
C THR A 64 10.01 -9.06 14.86
N ALA A 65 8.88 -9.21 14.16
CA ALA A 65 7.62 -8.66 14.59
C ALA A 65 7.16 -9.27 15.92
N VAL A 66 6.58 -8.45 16.79
CA VAL A 66 6.08 -8.87 18.10
C VAL A 66 4.58 -8.65 18.23
N LYS A 67 3.95 -9.35 19.17
CA LYS A 67 2.50 -9.26 19.40
C LYS A 67 2.06 -7.80 19.62
N GLY A 68 1.01 -7.40 18.90
CA GLY A 68 0.51 -6.02 18.89
C GLY A 68 0.95 -5.21 17.67
N GLU A 69 1.85 -5.77 16.85
CA GLU A 69 2.20 -5.20 15.57
C GLU A 69 1.36 -5.81 14.44
N SER A 70 1.04 -4.99 13.45
CA SER A 70 0.29 -5.36 12.26
C SER A 70 0.97 -6.50 11.49
N CYS A 71 2.30 -6.41 11.36
CA CYS A 71 3.11 -7.47 10.75
C CYS A 71 3.01 -8.80 11.53
N TYR A 72 2.96 -8.77 12.86
CA TYR A 72 2.82 -9.99 13.66
C TYR A 72 1.50 -10.70 13.35
N ASP A 73 0.39 -9.95 13.34
CA ASP A 73 -0.92 -10.51 13.01
C ASP A 73 -0.97 -11.04 11.56
N GLY A 74 -0.32 -10.36 10.62
CA GLY A 74 -0.16 -10.81 9.24
C GLY A 74 0.62 -12.12 9.12
N VAL A 75 1.71 -12.27 9.89
CA VAL A 75 2.50 -13.52 9.93
C VAL A 75 1.67 -14.67 10.52
N ILE A 76 0.98 -14.44 11.64
CA ILE A 76 0.10 -15.46 12.24
C ILE A 76 -0.99 -15.89 11.26
N TRP A 77 -1.64 -14.94 10.59
CA TRP A 77 -2.65 -15.25 9.59
C TRP A 77 -2.07 -16.07 8.43
N ALA A 78 -0.87 -15.72 7.95
CA ALA A 78 -0.18 -16.45 6.90
C ALA A 78 0.15 -17.90 7.31
N MET A 79 0.58 -18.12 8.55
CA MET A 79 0.89 -19.44 9.10
C MET A 79 -0.37 -20.31 9.26
N GLU A 80 -1.46 -19.75 9.77
CA GLU A 80 -2.67 -20.50 10.12
C GLU A 80 -3.60 -20.73 8.94
N HIS A 81 -3.73 -19.73 8.05
CA HIS A 81 -4.71 -19.68 6.97
C HIS A 81 -4.04 -19.52 5.61
N GLY A 82 -3.18 -18.50 5.45
CA GLY A 82 -2.61 -18.13 4.16
C GLY A 82 -1.95 -19.30 3.42
N ILE A 83 -1.08 -20.06 4.09
CA ILE A 83 -0.37 -21.19 3.48
C ILE A 83 -1.28 -22.38 3.12
N ARG A 84 -2.42 -22.53 3.82
CA ARG A 84 -3.42 -23.55 3.49
C ARG A 84 -4.27 -23.14 2.29
N ASP A 85 -4.68 -21.88 2.28
CA ASP A 85 -5.64 -21.37 1.30
C ASP A 85 -4.96 -21.03 -0.02
N ASN A 86 -3.69 -20.61 0.01
CA ASN A 86 -2.94 -20.31 -1.21
C ASN A 86 -1.45 -20.67 -1.12
N PRO A 87 -1.09 -21.97 -1.11
CA PRO A 87 0.29 -22.44 -0.96
C PRO A 87 1.24 -21.88 -2.05
N SER A 88 0.73 -21.56 -3.24
CA SER A 88 1.51 -20.96 -4.32
C SER A 88 2.08 -19.57 -4.00
N ARG A 89 1.47 -18.82 -3.07
CA ARG A 89 2.00 -17.53 -2.58
C ARG A 89 3.11 -17.69 -1.55
N TYR A 90 3.26 -18.89 -0.99
CA TYR A 90 4.20 -19.23 0.06
C TYR A 90 5.21 -20.29 -0.41
N GLN A 91 5.69 -20.15 -1.66
CA GLN A 91 6.68 -21.05 -2.24
C GLN A 91 7.93 -21.14 -1.37
N GLY A 92 8.38 -22.37 -1.10
CA GLY A 92 9.52 -22.64 -0.22
C GLY A 92 9.18 -22.72 1.27
N LEU A 93 7.98 -22.29 1.69
CA LEU A 93 7.51 -22.46 3.06
C LEU A 93 6.57 -23.66 3.18
N THR A 94 6.53 -24.22 4.38
CA THR A 94 5.57 -25.26 4.76
C THR A 94 4.79 -24.83 5.99
N LYS A 95 3.73 -25.56 6.35
CA LYS A 95 2.99 -25.32 7.61
C LYS A 95 3.84 -25.45 8.87
N ARG A 96 5.04 -26.04 8.74
CA ARG A 96 6.01 -26.23 9.81
C ARG A 96 7.13 -25.20 9.79
N SER A 97 7.14 -24.30 8.80
CA SER A 97 8.09 -23.21 8.73
C SER A 97 7.90 -22.25 9.90
N ASP A 98 9.00 -21.63 10.30
CA ASP A 98 9.05 -20.78 11.48
C ASP A 98 8.51 -19.38 11.18
N PHE A 99 8.09 -18.69 12.24
CA PHE A 99 7.57 -17.33 12.18
C PHE A 99 8.49 -16.37 11.38
N VAL A 100 9.80 -16.46 11.60
CA VAL A 100 10.80 -15.62 10.92
C VAL A 100 10.87 -15.90 9.42
N GLU A 101 10.62 -17.13 8.97
CA GLU A 101 10.63 -17.47 7.55
C GLU A 101 9.40 -16.91 6.84
N PHE A 102 8.23 -16.97 7.50
CA PHE A 102 7.01 -16.32 7.03
C PHE A 102 7.18 -14.79 6.98
N GLN A 103 7.72 -14.19 8.04
CA GLN A 103 8.00 -12.75 8.05
C GLN A 103 8.98 -12.35 6.93
N ALA A 104 10.04 -13.13 6.70
CA ALA A 104 11.00 -12.87 5.63
C ALA A 104 10.34 -12.92 4.25
N LEU A 105 9.42 -13.86 4.03
CA LEU A 105 8.67 -13.94 2.78
C LEU A 105 7.72 -12.73 2.61
N LEU A 106 6.99 -12.35 3.66
CA LEU A 106 6.07 -11.20 3.61
C LEU A 106 6.83 -9.89 3.37
N HIS A 107 7.99 -9.73 4.01
CA HIS A 107 8.92 -8.63 3.76
C HIS A 107 9.34 -8.57 2.28
N ARG A 108 9.76 -9.70 1.69
CA ARG A 108 10.18 -9.78 0.28
C ARG A 108 9.04 -9.53 -0.71
N ASN A 109 7.86 -10.05 -0.41
CA ASN A 109 6.71 -9.98 -1.31
C ASN A 109 5.94 -8.65 -1.21
N GLY A 110 6.30 -7.77 -0.27
CA GLY A 110 5.59 -6.50 0.00
C GLY A 110 4.10 -6.69 0.27
N SER A 111 3.71 -7.90 0.68
CA SER A 111 2.33 -8.36 0.67
C SER A 111 1.74 -8.18 2.06
N HIS A 112 1.15 -7.00 2.26
CA HIS A 112 0.43 -6.56 3.46
C HIS A 112 1.33 -6.34 4.71
N GLU A 113 0.99 -5.28 5.46
CA GLU A 113 1.46 -4.96 6.82
C GLU A 113 2.86 -4.35 7.03
N ASP A 114 3.58 -3.86 6.01
CA ASP A 114 4.90 -3.20 6.15
C ASP A 114 5.89 -3.98 7.05
N CYS A 115 5.98 -5.30 6.83
CA CYS A 115 6.90 -6.15 7.57
C CYS A 115 8.37 -5.79 7.32
N GLY A 116 9.12 -5.54 8.40
CA GLY A 116 10.58 -5.37 8.36
C GLY A 116 11.32 -6.70 8.15
N GLN A 117 12.61 -6.62 7.79
CA GLN A 117 13.48 -7.79 7.71
C GLN A 117 13.62 -8.44 9.10
N PRO A 118 13.30 -9.74 9.27
CA PRO A 118 13.43 -10.40 10.56
C PRO A 118 14.89 -10.50 10.99
N CYS A 119 15.13 -10.37 12.30
CA CYS A 119 16.46 -10.54 12.87
C CYS A 119 16.91 -12.01 12.82
N GLY A 120 18.22 -12.24 12.62
CA GLY A 120 18.81 -13.59 12.62
C GLY A 120 18.72 -14.34 11.28
N THR A 121 18.20 -13.73 10.22
CA THR A 121 18.11 -14.37 8.88
C THR A 121 19.25 -14.00 7.93
N ALA A 122 20.15 -13.09 8.34
CA ALA A 122 21.24 -12.57 7.51
C ALA A 122 22.41 -13.55 7.30
N GLU A 123 22.44 -14.70 8.00
CA GLU A 123 23.55 -15.66 7.90
C GLU A 123 23.29 -16.84 6.95
N VAL A 124 22.07 -17.02 6.42
CA VAL A 124 21.75 -18.19 5.56
C VAL A 124 21.74 -17.84 4.05
N ALA A 125 22.09 -16.61 3.67
CA ALA A 125 22.20 -16.20 2.26
C ALA A 125 23.62 -16.28 1.69
N ALA A 126 24.59 -16.80 2.46
CA ALA A 126 26.02 -16.82 2.10
C ALA A 126 26.65 -18.22 2.06
N GLU A 127 25.87 -19.31 2.11
CA GLU A 127 26.39 -20.67 1.94
C GLU A 127 25.72 -21.36 0.74
N ASP A 128 26.20 -21.03 -0.47
CA ASP A 128 26.61 -21.98 -1.50
C ASP A 128 27.33 -21.18 -2.61
N ALA A 129 28.67 -21.16 -2.54
CA ALA A 129 29.57 -20.65 -3.56
C ALA A 129 30.22 -21.83 -4.29
#